data_AF-A0A2T1AGQ9-F1
#
_entry.id   AF-A0A2T1AGQ9-F1
#
_cell.length_a   1.000
_cell.length_b   1.000
_cell.length_c   1.000
_cell.angle_alpha   90.00
_cell.angle_beta   90.00
_cell.angle_gamma   90.00
#
_symmetry.space_group_name_H-M   'P 1'
#
loop_
_entity.id
_entity.type
_entity.pdbx_description
1 polymer ?
#
loop_
_entity_poly.entity_id
_entity_poly.type
_entity_poly.pdbx_seq_one_letter_code
_entity_poly.pdbx_strand_id
1 'polypeptide(L)' 'MANKRPKPEEIVTKLRQVEVLTGQGMPRLDAIQQIGVTEQTFYRWKKKYGGMGTDQLKELKRLQ' A
#
# COMPACT_ATOMS: atom_id res chain seq x y z
N MET A 1 -7.37 7.94 19.35
CA MET A 1 -6.83 8.44 18.06
C MET A 1 -7.81 8.05 16.97
N ALA A 2 -8.31 9.01 16.18
CA ALA A 2 -9.31 8.71 15.15
C ALA A 2 -8.68 7.78 14.10
N ASN A 3 -9.20 6.56 13.97
CA ASN A 3 -8.85 5.62 12.89
C ASN A 3 -9.40 6.20 11.57
N LYS A 4 -8.72 7.21 11.02
CA LYS A 4 -8.97 7.68 9.67
C LYS A 4 -8.56 6.56 8.72
N ARG A 5 -9.50 6.12 7.89
CA ARG A 5 -9.21 5.18 6.81
C ARG A 5 -8.17 5.84 5.90
N PRO A 6 -7.04 5.18 5.62
CA PRO A 6 -6.02 5.74 4.73
C PRO A 6 -6.62 5.93 3.34
N LYS A 7 -6.19 6.99 2.66
CA LYS A 7 -6.64 7.26 1.30
C LYS A 7 -6.08 6.23 0.32
N PRO A 8 -6.75 5.95 -0.82
CA PRO A 8 -6.24 5.01 -1.81
C PRO A 8 -4.80 5.27 -2.26
N GLU A 9 -4.39 6.54 -2.37
CA GLU A 9 -3.02 6.93 -2.76
C GLU A 9 -2.00 6.56 -1.68
N GLU A 10 -2.35 6.75 -0.41
CA GLU A 10 -1.49 6.36 0.73
C GLU A 10 -1.32 4.84 0.76
N ILE A 11 -2.40 4.09 0.49
CA ILE A 11 -2.37 2.63 0.39
C ILE A 11 -1.42 2.18 -0.72
N VAL A 12 -1.55 2.72 -1.94
CA VAL A 12 -0.68 2.33 -3.06
C VAL A 12 0.78 2.73 -2.81
N THR A 13 1.02 3.89 -2.21
CA THR A 13 2.37 4.32 -1.83
C THR A 13 3.01 3.34 -0.85
N LYS A 14 2.26 2.91 0.17
CA LYS A 14 2.72 1.89 1.13
C LYS A 14 2.97 0.53 0.48
N LEU A 15 2.11 0.09 -0.46
CA LEU A 15 2.33 -1.16 -1.19
C LEU A 15 3.62 -1.12 -2.01
N ARG A 16 3.90 -0.02 -2.71
CA ARG A 16 5.15 0.18 -3.47
C ARG A 16 6.36 0.21 -2.56
N GLN A 17 6.27 0.82 -1.38
CA GLN A 17 7.35 0.81 -0.40
C GLN A 17 7.73 -0.61 0.02
N VAL A 18 6.75 -1.49 0.24
CA VAL A 18 7.02 -2.92 0.51
C VAL A 18 7.72 -3.58 -0.68
N GLU A 19 7.30 -3.31 -1.92
CA GLU A 19 7.94 -3.86 -3.11
C GLU A 19 9.41 -3.43 -3.22
N VAL A 20 9.71 -2.15 -3.01
CA VAL A 20 11.07 -1.61 -3.00
C VAL A 20 11.93 -2.28 -1.93
N LEU A 21 11.45 -2.35 -0.68
CA LEU A 21 12.18 -2.98 0.42
C LEU A 21 12.45 -4.47 0.14
N THR A 22 11.47 -5.19 -0.39
CA THR A 22 11.66 -6.59 -0.77
C THR A 22 12.62 -6.75 -1.94
N GLY A 23 12.65 -5.82 -2.91
CA GLY A 23 13.62 -5.80 -4.00
C GLY A 23 15.05 -5.53 -3.54
N GLN A 24 15.22 -4.88 -2.38
CA GLN A 24 16.50 -4.69 -1.70
C GLN A 24 16.93 -5.89 -0.84
N GLY A 25 16.14 -6.98 -0.83
CA GLY A 25 16.44 -8.20 -0.08
C GLY A 25 15.82 -8.27 1.31
N MET A 26 15.03 -7.28 1.73
CA MET A 26 14.33 -7.33 3.01
C MET A 26 13.23 -8.42 2.99
N PRO A 27 13.09 -9.23 4.04
CA PRO A 27 11.96 -10.15 4.17
C PRO A 27 10.63 -9.40 4.11
N ARG A 28 9.66 -9.95 3.39
CA ARG A 28 8.36 -9.29 3.16
C ARG A 28 7.63 -8.94 4.46
N LEU A 29 7.69 -9.81 5.47
CA LEU A 29 7.05 -9.56 6.76
C LEU A 29 7.64 -8.34 7.47
N ASP A 30 8.96 -8.20 7.43
CA ASP A 30 9.67 -7.07 8.03
C ASP A 30 9.33 -5.77 7.28
N ALA A 31 9.29 -5.81 5.95
CA ALA A 31 8.89 -4.67 5.13
C ALA A 31 7.43 -4.23 5.41
N ILE A 32 6.52 -5.18 5.64
CA ILE A 32 5.13 -4.90 6.01
C ILE A 32 5.06 -4.24 7.40
N GLN A 33 5.83 -4.73 8.37
CA GLN A 33 5.90 -4.12 9.70
C GLN A 33 6.47 -2.70 9.62
N GLN A 34 7.48 -2.46 8.78
CA GLN A 34 8.11 -1.16 8.59
C GLN A 34 7.14 -0.08 8.08
N ILE A 35 6.15 -0.43 7.26
CA ILE A 35 5.11 0.51 6.80
C ILE A 35 3.96 0.70 7.82
N GLY A 36 4.07 0.08 8.98
CA GLY A 36 3.14 0.23 10.10
C GLY A 36 1.75 -0.36 9.85
N VAL A 37 1.67 -1.50 9.13
CA VAL A 37 0.40 -2.20 8.90
C VAL A 37 0.51 -3.67 9.25
N THR A 38 -0.62 -4.30 9.55
CA THR A 38 -0.66 -5.75 9.76
C THR A 38 -0.55 -6.50 8.43
N GLU A 39 0.00 -7.72 8.47
CA GLU A 39 0.09 -8.59 7.30
C GLU A 39 -1.26 -8.82 6.62
N GLN A 40 -2.32 -9.04 7.41
CA GLN A 40 -3.67 -9.19 6.90
C GLN A 40 -4.15 -7.93 6.15
N THR A 41 -3.85 -6.74 6.68
CA THR A 41 -4.19 -5.47 6.03
C THR A 41 -3.43 -5.30 4.72
N PHE A 42 -2.13 -5.61 4.72
CA PHE A 42 -1.30 -5.58 3.52
C PHE A 42 -1.87 -6.46 2.42
N TYR A 43 -2.19 -7.74 2.68
CA TYR A 43 -2.71 -8.62 1.63
C TYR A 43 -4.10 -8.20 1.14
N ARG A 44 -4.97 -7.68 2.02
CA ARG A 44 -6.25 -7.09 1.61
C ARG A 44 -6.05 -5.89 0.69
N TRP A 45 -5.10 -5.01 1.02
CA TRP A 45 -4.74 -3.88 0.17
C TRP A 45 -4.12 -4.31 -1.15
N LYS A 46 -3.19 -5.27 -1.14
CA LYS A 46 -2.56 -5.80 -2.35
C LYS A 46 -3.60 -6.41 -3.30
N LYS A 47 -4.59 -7.15 -2.77
CA LYS A 47 -5.69 -7.70 -3.57
C LYS A 47 -6.55 -6.60 -4.22
N LYS A 48 -6.77 -5.48 -3.52
CA LYS A 48 -7.66 -4.39 -3.98
C LYS A 48 -6.95 -3.34 -4.85
N TYR A 49 -5.69 -3.05 -4.55
CA TYR A 49 -4.95 -1.90 -5.08
C TYR A 49 -3.61 -2.28 -5.74
N GLY A 50 -3.14 -3.53 -5.61
CA GLY A 50 -1.83 -3.95 -6.11
C GLY A 50 -1.70 -3.99 -7.64
N GLY A 51 -2.82 -3.94 -8.38
CA GLY A 51 -2.84 -3.79 -9.83
C GLY A 51 -3.07 -2.36 -10.32
N MET A 52 -3.23 -1.39 -9.42
CA MET A 52 -3.51 -0.01 -9.81
C MET A 52 -2.26 0.70 -10.32
N GLY A 53 -2.21 0.90 -11.64
CA GLY A 53 -1.21 1.75 -12.28
C GLY A 53 -1.31 3.21 -11.86
N THR A 54 -0.28 3.99 -12.19
CA THR A 54 -0.23 5.44 -11.92
C THR A 54 -1.42 6.21 -12.50
N ASP A 55 -1.99 5.74 -13.62
CA ASP A 55 -3.10 6.43 -14.28
C ASP A 55 -4.45 6.13 -13.59
N GLN A 56 -4.63 4.94 -13.01
CA GLN A 56 -5.79 4.63 -12.17
C GLN A 56 -5.80 5.42 -10.85
N LEU A 57 -4.62 5.72 -10.31
CA LEU A 57 -4.50 6.62 -9.15
C LEU A 57 -4.90 8.06 -9.48
N LYS A 58 -4.57 8.56 -10.67
CA LYS A 58 -4.98 9.91 -11.11
C LYS A 58 -6.50 10.01 -11.25
N GLU A 59 -7.15 8.97 -11.78
CA GLU A 59 -8.61 8.93 -11.89
C GLU A 59 -9.31 8.85 -10.53
N LEU A 60 -8.76 8.08 -9.58
CA LEU A 60 -9.23 8.06 -8.18
C LEU A 60 -9.21 9.45 -7.55
N LYS A 61 -8.13 10.21 -7.75
CA LYS A 61 -7.99 11.58 -7.25
C LYS A 61 -9.00 12.55 -7.89
N ARG A 62 -9.42 12.31 -9.13
CA ARG A 62 -10.40 13.12 -9.85
C ARG A 62 -11.83 12.90 -9.35
N LEU A 63 -12.12 11.71 -8.83
CA LEU A 63 -13.45 11.28 -8.36
C LEU A 63 -13.68 11.50 -6.84
N GLN A 64 -12.68 11.99 -6.11
CA GLN A 64 -12.76 12.36 -4.69
C GLN A 64 -12.92 13.87 -4.50
#